data_AF-D4LBA4-F1
#
_entry.id   AF-D4LBA4-F1
#
_cell.length_a   1.000
_cell.length_b   1.000
_cell.length_c   1.000
_cell.angle_alpha   90.00
_cell.angle_beta   90.00
_cell.angle_gamma   90.00
#
_symmetry.space_group_name_H-M   'P 1'
#
loop_
_entity.id
_entity.type
_entity.pdbx_description
1 polymer ?
#
loop_
_entity_poly.entity_id
_entity_poly.type
_entity_poly.pdbx_seq_one_letter_code
_entity_poly.pdbx_strand_id
1 'polypeptide(L)'
;MMISPLSYIAEYENDTFEQLLQERDCLIAEIHELEKIVYSEDRSDEAWSICPQPDVRYQMNLDYLSELCAFISKKYNREIVWKDAEESIDDDDSSSTIAVKKSESQN
;
A
#
# COMPACT_ATOMS: atom_id res chain seq x y z
N MET A 1 5.85 -6.52 -23.22
CA MET A 1 6.91 -6.28 -22.22
C MET A 1 6.28 -6.60 -20.87
N MET A 2 6.90 -7.45 -20.04
CA MET A 2 6.39 -7.69 -18.68
C MET A 2 6.75 -6.46 -17.83
N ILE A 3 5.75 -5.88 -17.17
CA ILE A 3 5.95 -4.77 -16.24
C ILE A 3 6.43 -5.38 -14.92
N SER A 4 7.42 -4.76 -14.27
CA SER A 4 7.85 -5.24 -12.95
C SER A 4 6.78 -4.90 -11.91
N PRO A 5 6.61 -5.71 -10.84
CA PRO A 5 5.62 -5.39 -9.80
C PRO A 5 5.77 -3.98 -9.22
N LEU A 6 7.01 -3.50 -9.03
CA LEU A 6 7.27 -2.13 -8.57
C LEU A 6 6.87 -1.08 -9.61
N SER A 7 7.09 -1.34 -10.90
CA SER A 7 6.66 -0.45 -11.98
C SER A 7 5.15 -0.40 -12.11
N TYR A 8 4.47 -1.52 -11.85
CA TYR A 8 3.01 -1.57 -11.80
C TYR A 8 2.47 -0.69 -10.67
N ILE A 9 3.03 -0.76 -9.46
CA ILE A 9 2.62 0.12 -8.34
C ILE A 9 2.85 1.60 -8.60
N ALA A 10 3.85 1.97 -9.39
CA ALA A 10 4.12 3.37 -9.73
C ALA A 10 2.93 4.05 -10.45
N GLU A 11 2.05 3.29 -11.09
CA GLU A 11 0.85 3.82 -11.75
C GLU A 11 -0.21 4.30 -10.74
N TYR A 12 -0.16 3.80 -9.50
CA TYR A 12 -1.16 4.05 -8.45
C TYR A 12 -0.68 4.96 -7.32
N GLU A 13 0.49 5.60 -7.46
CA GLU A 13 1.09 6.42 -6.39
C GLU A 13 0.15 7.53 -5.90
N ASN A 14 -0.61 8.12 -6.82
CA ASN A 14 -1.52 9.23 -6.57
C ASN A 14 -2.99 8.81 -6.38
N ASP A 15 -3.27 7.51 -6.41
CA ASP A 15 -4.64 7.00 -6.33
C ASP A 15 -5.20 7.08 -4.91
N THR A 16 -6.52 7.25 -4.83
CA THR A 16 -7.26 7.20 -3.57
C THR A 16 -7.34 5.76 -3.04
N PHE A 17 -7.61 5.59 -1.74
CA PHE A 17 -7.80 4.25 -1.17
C PHE A 17 -8.93 3.47 -1.86
N GLU A 18 -10.02 4.12 -2.26
CA GLU A 18 -11.12 3.46 -2.97
C GLU A 18 -10.65 2.86 -4.29
N GLN A 19 -9.88 3.61 -5.08
CA GLN A 19 -9.29 3.13 -6.33
C GLN A 19 -8.31 1.98 -6.10
N LEU A 20 -7.46 2.08 -5.07
CA LEU A 20 -6.52 1.01 -4.72
C LEU A 20 -7.23 -0.29 -4.30
N LEU A 21 -8.34 -0.18 -3.55
CA LEU A 21 -9.15 -1.33 -3.16
C LEU A 21 -9.90 -1.93 -4.34
N GLN A 22 -10.38 -1.09 -5.25
CA GLN A 22 -10.99 -1.55 -6.50
C GLN A 22 -9.98 -2.33 -7.35
N GLU A 23 -8.75 -1.82 -7.51
CA GLU A 23 -7.71 -2.52 -8.26
C GLU A 23 -7.34 -3.86 -7.61
N ARG A 24 -7.25 -3.91 -6.28
CA ARG A 24 -7.04 -5.16 -5.54
C ARG A 24 -8.12 -6.19 -5.89
N ASP A 25 -9.38 -5.76 -5.93
CA ASP A 25 -10.50 -6.66 -6.22
C ASP A 25 -10.49 -7.11 -7.69
N CYS A 26 -10.09 -6.24 -8.62
CA CYS A 26 -9.84 -6.60 -10.02
C CYS A 26 -8.77 -7.68 -10.15
N LEU A 27 -7.60 -7.49 -9.51
CA LEU A 27 -6.52 -8.48 -9.51
C LEU A 27 -6.98 -9.83 -8.96
N ILE A 28 -7.70 -9.84 -7.84
CA ILE A 28 -8.23 -11.08 -7.24
C ILE A 28 -9.19 -11.78 -8.22
N ALA A 29 -10.08 -11.03 -8.87
CA ALA A 29 -10.99 -11.59 -9.86
C ALA A 29 -10.23 -12.21 -11.05
N GLU A 30 -9.23 -11.52 -11.59
CA GLU A 30 -8.41 -12.04 -12.69
C GLU A 30 -7.63 -13.30 -12.29
N ILE A 31 -7.05 -13.32 -11.08
CA ILE A 31 -6.36 -14.49 -10.52
C ILE A 31 -7.33 -15.68 -10.50
N HIS A 32 -8.55 -15.52 -9.99
CA HIS A 32 -9.53 -16.61 -9.98
C HIS A 32 -9.93 -17.09 -11.37
N GLU A 33 -10.04 -16.20 -12.37
CA GLU A 33 -10.31 -16.63 -13.75
C GLU A 33 -9.12 -17.41 -14.33
N LEU A 34 -7.89 -16.97 -14.05
CA LEU A 34 -6.68 -17.66 -14.49
C LEU A 34 -6.54 -19.04 -13.82
N GLU A 35 -6.91 -19.19 -12.54
CA GLU A 35 -6.86 -20.48 -11.84
C GLU A 35 -7.71 -21.55 -12.54
N LYS A 36 -8.89 -21.18 -13.04
CA LYS A 36 -9.75 -22.10 -13.78
C LYS A 36 -9.07 -22.64 -15.05
N ILE A 37 -8.26 -21.81 -15.70
CA ILE A 37 -7.54 -22.16 -16.93
C ILE A 37 -6.25 -22.92 -16.60
N VAL A 38 -5.43 -22.38 -15.69
CA VAL A 38 -4.11 -22.91 -15.32
C VAL A 38 -4.22 -24.27 -14.64
N TYR A 39 -5.25 -24.48 -13.82
CA TYR A 39 -5.49 -25.75 -13.14
C TYR A 39 -6.35 -26.73 -13.96
N SER A 40 -6.81 -26.33 -15.14
CA SER A 40 -7.38 -27.29 -16.08
C SER A 40 -6.27 -28.16 -16.67
N GLU A 41 -6.56 -29.45 -16.91
CA GLU A 41 -5.63 -30.33 -17.64
C GLU A 41 -5.60 -30.03 -19.15
N ASP A 42 -6.47 -29.14 -19.62
CA ASP A 42 -6.63 -28.82 -21.04
C ASP A 42 -5.83 -27.58 -21.44
N ARG A 43 -4.65 -27.82 -22.02
CA ARG A 43 -3.80 -26.76 -22.60
C ARG A 43 -4.16 -26.38 -24.03
N SER A 44 -5.27 -26.90 -24.58
CA SER A 44 -5.76 -26.52 -25.91
C SER A 44 -6.63 -25.27 -25.91
N ASP A 45 -6.96 -24.72 -24.73
CA ASP A 45 -7.68 -23.45 -24.59
C ASP A 45 -6.96 -22.31 -25.32
N GLU A 46 -7.72 -21.46 -26.01
CA GLU A 46 -7.22 -20.32 -26.79
C GLU A 46 -6.37 -19.36 -25.94
N ALA A 47 -6.64 -19.26 -24.64
CA ALA A 47 -5.88 -18.47 -23.69
C ALA A 47 -4.38 -18.84 -23.65
N TRP A 48 -4.02 -20.10 -23.95
CA TRP A 48 -2.63 -20.57 -24.04
C TRP A 48 -1.90 -20.11 -25.31
N SER A 49 -2.64 -19.63 -26.31
CA SER A 49 -2.09 -19.04 -27.54
C SER A 49 -1.81 -17.54 -27.40
N ILE A 50 -2.25 -16.92 -26.31
CA ILE A 50 -2.02 -15.50 -26.00
C ILE A 50 -0.74 -15.37 -25.17
N CYS A 51 0.10 -14.38 -25.51
CA CYS A 51 1.32 -14.07 -24.77
C CYS A 51 1.16 -12.77 -23.96
N PRO A 52 1.46 -12.74 -22.65
CA PRO A 52 1.98 -13.86 -21.85
C PRO A 52 0.94 -14.97 -21.62
N GLN A 53 1.42 -16.20 -21.48
CA GLN A 53 0.58 -17.37 -21.24
C GLN A 53 -0.15 -17.28 -19.89
N PRO A 54 -1.26 -18.02 -19.70
CA PRO A 54 -2.08 -17.95 -18.49
C PRO A 54 -1.30 -18.19 -17.19
N ASP A 55 -0.35 -19.12 -17.19
CA ASP A 55 0.52 -19.42 -16.05
C ASP A 55 1.44 -18.24 -15.68
N VAL A 56 2.02 -17.60 -16.69
CA VAL A 56 2.85 -16.41 -16.51
C VAL A 56 1.99 -15.24 -16.01
N ARG A 57 0.81 -15.01 -16.61
CA ARG A 57 -0.14 -13.98 -16.15
C ARG A 57 -0.58 -14.22 -14.71
N TYR A 58 -0.83 -15.48 -14.34
CA TYR A 58 -1.21 -15.86 -13.00
C TYR A 58 -0.11 -15.48 -11.99
N GLN A 59 1.13 -15.87 -12.27
CA GLN A 59 2.28 -15.50 -11.44
C GLN A 59 2.43 -13.98 -11.32
N MET A 60 2.33 -13.24 -12.43
CA MET A 60 2.44 -11.79 -12.43
C MET A 60 1.36 -11.12 -11.59
N ASN A 61 0.10 -11.54 -11.74
CA ASN A 61 -1.01 -10.95 -10.99
C ASN A 61 -0.88 -11.22 -9.48
N LEU A 62 -0.34 -12.37 -9.08
CA LEU A 62 -0.01 -12.65 -7.67
C LEU A 62 1.06 -11.68 -7.13
N ASP A 63 2.13 -11.45 -7.90
CA ASP A 63 3.19 -10.52 -7.52
C ASP A 63 2.67 -9.07 -7.44
N TYR A 64 1.81 -8.67 -8.38
CA TYR A 64 1.15 -7.36 -8.38
C TYR A 64 0.24 -7.19 -7.16
N LEU A 65 -0.59 -8.19 -6.85
CA LEU A 65 -1.48 -8.17 -5.70
C LEU A 65 -0.69 -8.05 -4.38
N SER A 66 0.41 -8.78 -4.27
CA SER A 66 1.34 -8.70 -3.13
C SER A 66 1.87 -7.28 -2.94
N GLU A 67 2.46 -6.69 -3.97
CA GLU A 67 3.01 -5.34 -3.90
C GLU A 67 1.93 -4.28 -3.66
N LEU A 68 0.74 -4.45 -4.24
CA LEU A 68 -0.38 -3.53 -4.04
C LEU A 68 -0.86 -3.55 -2.58
N CYS A 69 -0.99 -4.73 -1.98
CA CYS A 69 -1.35 -4.85 -0.57
C CYS A 69 -0.29 -4.22 0.34
N ALA A 70 0.99 -4.43 0.04
CA ALA A 70 2.09 -3.80 0.76
C ALA A 70 2.06 -2.26 0.62
N PHE A 71 1.76 -1.75 -0.57
CA PHE A 71 1.61 -0.32 -0.83
C PHE A 71 0.43 0.28 -0.06
N ILE A 72 -0.77 -0.33 -0.14
CA ILE A 72 -1.97 0.11 0.59
C ILE A 72 -1.68 0.16 2.10
N SER A 73 -1.04 -0.87 2.66
CA SER A 73 -0.69 -0.90 4.09
C SER A 73 0.26 0.24 4.47
N LYS A 74 1.30 0.50 3.66
CA LYS A 74 2.24 1.62 3.88
C LYS A 74 1.52 2.98 3.79
N LYS A 75 0.65 3.16 2.79
CA LYS A 75 -0.13 4.39 2.60
C LYS A 75 -1.06 4.64 3.78
N TYR A 76 -1.78 3.61 4.23
CA TYR A 76 -2.68 3.69 5.39
C TYR A 76 -1.94 4.09 6.67
N ASN A 77 -0.80 3.47 6.96
CA ASN A 77 0.00 3.82 8.13
C ASN A 77 0.49 5.27 8.08
N ARG A 78 0.91 5.73 6.90
CA ARG A 78 1.40 7.10 6.71
C ARG A 78 0.29 8.14 6.85
N GLU A 79 -0.85 7.92 6.21
CA GLU A 79 -1.87 8.96 6.03
C GLU A 79 -2.95 8.97 7.11
N ILE A 80 -3.19 7.84 7.76
CA ILE A 80 -4.22 7.68 8.78
C ILE A 80 -3.56 7.52 10.15
N VAL A 81 -2.80 6.44 10.36
CA VAL A 81 -2.27 6.08 11.69
C VAL A 81 -1.31 7.14 12.24
N TRP A 82 -0.38 7.66 11.44
CA TRP A 82 0.59 8.66 11.89
C TRP A 82 0.04 10.08 11.89
N LYS A 83 -0.96 10.37 11.06
CA LYS A 83 -1.61 11.67 11.05
C LYS A 83 -2.40 11.91 12.35
N ASP A 84 -3.07 10.87 12.84
CA ASP A 84 -3.79 10.89 14.12
C ASP A 84 -2.84 11.07 15.33
N ALA A 85 -1.56 10.66 15.20
CA ALA A 85 -0.58 10.81 16.27
C ALA A 85 -0.06 12.26 16.39
N GLU A 86 0.09 12.98 15.29
CA GLU A 86 0.53 14.39 15.28
C GLU A 86 -0.56 15.35 15.77
N GLU A 87 -1.85 15.06 15.52
CA GLU A 87 -2.98 15.86 16.04
C GLU A 87 -3.24 15.67 17.54
N SER A 88 -2.58 14.71 18.19
CA SER A 88 -2.68 14.47 19.65
C SER A 88 -1.68 15.28 20.49
N ILE A 89 -0.89 16.15 19.86
CA ILE A 89 0.06 17.06 20.51
C ILE A 89 -0.50 18.49 20.36
N ASP A 90 -1.51 18.84 21.13
CA ASP A 90 -1.75 20.22 21.56
C ASP A 90 -2.68 20.19 22.80
N ASP A 91 -2.28 20.95 23.84
CA ASP A 91 -2.96 21.29 25.10
C ASP A 91 -2.38 20.71 26.43
N ASP A 92 -1.14 21.11 26.78
CA ASP A 92 -0.77 21.42 28.17
C ASP A 92 -0.03 22.77 28.21
N ASP A 93 -0.79 23.86 28.09
CA ASP A 93 -0.37 25.19 28.55
C ASP A 93 -0.53 25.27 30.07
N SER A 94 0.60 25.26 30.76
CA SER A 94 0.71 26.06 31.98
C SER A 94 2.05 26.81 32.01
N SER A 95 2.03 27.99 31.39
CA SER A 95 2.81 29.12 31.86
C SER A 95 2.71 29.26 33.40
N SER A 96 3.84 29.09 34.08
CA SER A 96 4.13 29.93 35.26
C SER A 96 5.53 30.52 35.15
N THR A 97 5.57 31.74 34.63
CA THR A 97 6.62 32.71 34.85
C THR A 97 6.80 32.91 36.36
N ILE A 98 7.97 32.58 36.91
CA ILE A 98 8.44 33.19 38.16
C ILE A 98 9.74 33.91 37.87
N ALA A 99 9.60 35.23 37.76
CA ALA A 99 10.69 36.19 37.77
C ALA A 99 11.27 36.32 39.20
N VAL A 100 12.59 36.39 39.28
CA VAL A 100 13.41 37.14 40.26
C VAL A 100 13.36 36.69 41.74
N LYS A 101 14.52 36.21 42.22
CA LYS A 101 15.25 36.90 43.31
C LYS A 101 16.74 36.62 43.24
N LYS A 102 17.47 37.67 42.85
CA LYS A 102 18.89 37.90 43.09
C LYS A 102 19.11 37.90 44.61
N SER A 103 20.00 37.06 45.13
CA SER A 103 20.61 37.28 46.44
C SER A 103 22.08 36.92 46.37
N GLU A 104 22.88 37.97 46.23
CA GLU A 104 24.27 38.01 46.64
C GLU A 104 24.36 37.58 48.12
N SER A 105 25.31 36.72 48.46
CA SER A 105 26.11 36.88 49.68
C SER A 105 27.33 35.97 49.63
N GLN A 106 28.47 36.63 49.75
CA GLN A 106 29.82 36.10 49.85
C GLN A 106 29.96 35.19 51.07
N ASN A 107 30.76 34.13 50.94
CA ASN A 107 31.82 33.86 51.92
C ASN A 107 32.92 33.01 51.27
#